data_AF-K1PUM1-F1
#
_entry.id   AF-K1PUM1-F1
#
_cell.length_a   1.000
_cell.length_b   1.000
_cell.length_c   1.000
_cell.angle_alpha   90.00
_cell.angle_beta   90.00
_cell.angle_gamma   90.00
#
_symmetry.space_group_name_H-M   'P 1'
#
loop_
_entity.id
_entity.type
_entity.pdbx_description
1 polymer ?
#
loop_
_entity_poly.entity_id
_entity_poly.type
_entity_poly.pdbx_seq_one_letter_code
_entity_poly.pdbx_strand_id
1 'polypeptide(L)'
;MAWSKSNTSICNNSFTGFAHLFAILKGVLLDPSFSAGPQGGERIESVLNQPEEKEFLTLKPGYFQIRCDNNTEDMKYKFQHGDHLVKWMAALKLVSKMPEHQEVDKITMAVTRYEYANVYHTMTDWYNAFLMLLFFNVKSFTANILFIDSHPQGGLDSIWTTLFGGYGHAGQLTKPQYFKTLIWNIQGTDILVGMHGAGLTLALFLPKHAGLIELYPKYWSVDNVHFKAIARWRNLQYTQWQNMDNKMEFPDYFTYIAPSVIQNLLSNIIGLMCKPNKDKER
;
A
#
# COMPACT_ATOMS: atom_id res chain seq x y z
N MET A 1 19.52 6.76 -1.81
CA MET A 1 18.58 6.37 -0.73
C MET A 1 19.15 5.16 -0.01
N ALA A 2 19.37 5.25 1.31
CA ALA A 2 19.98 4.18 2.10
C ALA A 2 19.00 3.05 2.47
N TRP A 3 17.70 3.35 2.51
CA TRP A 3 16.66 2.41 2.96
C TRP A 3 16.46 1.22 2.00
N SER A 4 16.66 1.41 0.70
CA SER A 4 16.55 0.33 -0.31
C SER A 4 17.65 -0.72 -0.21
N LYS A 5 18.74 -0.44 0.52
CA LYS A 5 19.87 -1.36 0.74
C LYS A 5 19.74 -2.16 2.04
N SER A 6 18.80 -1.82 2.91
CA SER A 6 18.55 -2.53 4.18
C SER A 6 17.53 -3.64 3.93
N ASN A 7 18.01 -4.87 3.75
CA ASN A 7 17.15 -6.04 3.63
C ASN A 7 17.51 -7.12 4.64
N THR A 8 16.57 -8.02 4.88
CA THR A 8 16.76 -9.21 5.72
C THR A 8 16.17 -10.39 5.00
N SER A 9 17.03 -11.33 4.63
CA SER A 9 16.64 -12.60 4.03
C SER A 9 16.56 -13.68 5.10
N ILE A 10 15.59 -14.58 4.95
CA ILE A 10 15.43 -15.77 5.78
C ILE A 10 15.11 -16.98 4.89
N CYS A 11 15.36 -18.18 5.39
CA CYS A 11 15.07 -19.44 4.69
C CYS A 11 15.65 -19.47 3.27
N ASN A 12 16.96 -19.28 3.12
CA ASN A 12 17.66 -19.28 1.83
C ASN A 12 17.07 -18.31 0.78
N ASN A 13 16.63 -17.13 1.22
CA ASN A 13 15.97 -16.09 0.40
C ASN A 13 14.55 -16.44 -0.08
N SER A 14 13.90 -17.44 0.52
CA SER A 14 12.46 -17.67 0.29
C SER A 14 11.59 -16.53 0.82
N PHE A 15 12.09 -15.77 1.79
CA PHE A 15 11.51 -14.48 2.18
C PHE A 15 12.64 -13.45 2.29
N THR A 16 12.41 -12.26 1.75
CA THR A 16 13.31 -11.11 1.90
C THR A 16 12.49 -9.86 2.18
N GLY A 17 12.64 -9.31 3.38
CA GLY A 17 11.99 -8.07 3.79
C GLY A 17 12.90 -6.85 3.61
N PHE A 18 12.32 -5.69 3.31
CA PHE A 18 13.04 -4.44 3.05
C PHE A 18 12.58 -3.34 4.01
N ALA A 19 13.53 -2.82 4.80
CA ALA A 19 13.33 -1.71 5.72
C ALA A 19 12.09 -1.81 6.64
N HIS A 20 11.60 -3.03 6.93
CA HIS A 20 10.35 -3.26 7.68
C HIS A 20 9.05 -2.79 7.00
N LEU A 21 9.09 -2.53 5.69
CA LEU A 21 7.97 -1.93 4.93
C LEU A 21 7.30 -2.89 3.96
N PHE A 22 8.06 -3.69 3.22
CA PHE A 22 7.52 -4.62 2.23
C PHE A 22 8.41 -5.87 2.13
N ALA A 23 7.97 -6.88 1.39
CA ALA A 23 8.74 -8.11 1.22
C ALA A 23 8.60 -8.70 -0.19
N ILE A 24 9.57 -9.52 -0.57
CA ILE A 24 9.48 -10.43 -1.71
C ILE A 24 9.65 -11.86 -1.21
N LEU A 25 8.75 -12.73 -1.64
CA LEU A 25 8.76 -14.15 -1.33
C LEU A 25 9.06 -14.93 -2.61
N LYS A 26 9.87 -15.97 -2.47
CA LYS A 26 10.24 -16.90 -3.54
C LYS A 26 9.78 -18.30 -3.19
N GLY A 27 8.99 -18.88 -4.07
CA GLY A 27 8.41 -20.20 -3.88
C GLY A 27 7.46 -20.25 -2.68
N VAL A 28 6.40 -19.45 -2.75
CA VAL A 28 5.37 -19.39 -1.70
C VAL A 28 4.11 -20.11 -2.15
N LEU A 29 3.55 -20.93 -1.28
CA LEU A 29 2.24 -21.53 -1.46
C LEU A 29 1.19 -20.71 -0.72
N LEU A 30 0.07 -20.42 -1.40
CA LEU A 30 -1.16 -19.93 -0.78
C LEU A 30 -2.14 -21.09 -0.68
N ASP A 31 -2.57 -21.42 0.55
CA ASP A 31 -3.53 -22.49 0.81
C ASP A 31 -4.88 -21.91 1.28
N PRO A 32 -5.91 -21.88 0.43
CA PRO A 32 -7.20 -21.27 0.74
C PRO A 32 -7.94 -21.96 1.88
N SER A 33 -7.59 -23.21 2.25
CA SER A 33 -8.18 -23.89 3.41
C SER A 33 -7.87 -23.18 4.75
N PHE A 34 -6.84 -22.33 4.78
CA PHE A 34 -6.49 -21.48 5.92
C PHE A 34 -7.04 -20.06 5.81
N SER A 35 -8.00 -19.81 4.92
CA SER A 35 -8.71 -18.53 4.81
C SER A 35 -10.21 -18.69 5.06
N ALA A 36 -10.86 -17.60 5.48
CA ALA A 36 -12.31 -17.52 5.59
C ALA A 36 -12.78 -16.11 5.21
N GLY A 37 -13.95 -16.01 4.59
CA GLY A 37 -14.54 -14.76 4.14
C GLY A 37 -15.18 -14.91 2.75
N PRO A 38 -15.81 -13.83 2.23
CA PRO A 38 -16.30 -13.78 0.86
C PRO A 38 -15.17 -13.91 -0.16
N GLN A 39 -15.53 -14.24 -1.39
CA GLN A 39 -14.54 -14.51 -2.44
C GLN A 39 -13.91 -13.22 -2.96
N GLY A 40 -14.63 -12.11 -2.89
CA GLY A 40 -14.26 -10.85 -3.53
C GLY A 40 -14.58 -10.86 -5.01
N GLY A 41 -14.80 -9.67 -5.57
CA GLY A 41 -15.18 -9.49 -6.97
C GLY A 41 -16.65 -9.78 -7.28
N GLU A 42 -17.50 -9.97 -6.25
CA GLU A 42 -18.95 -10.02 -6.40
C GLU A 42 -19.48 -8.69 -6.96
N ARG A 43 -20.65 -8.73 -7.62
CA ARG A 43 -21.31 -7.51 -8.08
C ARG A 43 -21.77 -6.69 -6.87
N ILE A 44 -21.54 -5.38 -6.88
CA ILE A 44 -21.87 -4.51 -5.74
C ILE A 44 -23.34 -4.62 -5.31
N GLU A 45 -24.26 -4.83 -6.26
CA GLU A 45 -25.69 -4.97 -6.01
C GLU A 45 -26.03 -6.23 -5.21
N SER A 46 -25.19 -7.25 -5.23
CA SER A 46 -25.38 -8.51 -4.49
C SER A 46 -24.95 -8.44 -3.03
N VAL A 47 -24.22 -7.38 -2.66
CA VAL A 47 -23.55 -7.21 -1.35
C VAL A 47 -23.77 -5.81 -0.77
N LEU A 48 -24.84 -5.13 -1.20
CA LEU A 48 -25.24 -3.82 -0.69
C LEU A 48 -25.38 -3.83 0.83
N ASN A 49 -24.81 -2.81 1.48
CA ASN A 49 -24.79 -2.64 2.95
C ASN A 49 -24.08 -3.76 3.71
N GLN A 50 -23.18 -4.51 3.06
CA GLN A 50 -22.28 -5.41 3.74
C GLN A 50 -21.40 -4.64 4.74
N PRO A 51 -21.23 -5.15 5.97
CA PRO A 51 -20.25 -4.58 6.90
C PRO A 51 -18.82 -4.70 6.34
N GLU A 52 -18.04 -3.64 6.46
CA GLU A 52 -16.63 -3.55 6.00
C GLU A 52 -15.79 -4.74 6.49
N GLU A 53 -16.02 -5.22 7.71
CA GLU A 53 -15.33 -6.37 8.30
C GLU A 53 -15.46 -7.67 7.46
N LYS A 54 -16.55 -7.80 6.70
CA LYS A 54 -16.78 -8.94 5.80
C LYS A 54 -16.10 -8.73 4.44
N GLU A 55 -15.62 -7.53 4.13
CA GLU A 55 -14.91 -7.21 2.88
C GLU A 55 -13.41 -7.54 2.94
N PHE A 56 -12.96 -8.19 4.03
CA PHE A 56 -11.60 -8.69 4.17
C PHE A 56 -11.55 -10.20 4.44
N LEU A 57 -10.54 -10.85 3.85
CA LEU A 57 -10.22 -12.23 4.17
C LEU A 57 -9.63 -12.33 5.58
N THR A 58 -10.15 -13.28 6.35
CA THR A 58 -9.52 -13.73 7.58
C THR A 58 -8.51 -14.82 7.25
N LEU A 59 -7.22 -14.51 7.41
CA LEU A 59 -6.12 -15.45 7.15
C LEU A 59 -5.62 -16.09 8.45
N LYS A 60 -5.49 -17.41 8.46
CA LYS A 60 -4.96 -18.19 9.58
C LYS A 60 -3.50 -18.60 9.32
N PRO A 61 -2.71 -18.90 10.37
CA PRO A 61 -1.38 -19.47 10.22
C PRO A 61 -1.38 -20.71 9.32
N GLY A 62 -0.60 -20.67 8.25
CA GLY A 62 -0.58 -21.71 7.21
C GLY A 62 -1.17 -21.26 5.88
N TYR A 63 -1.82 -20.10 5.81
CA TYR A 63 -2.28 -19.55 4.54
C TYR A 63 -1.12 -19.29 3.59
N PHE A 64 -0.10 -18.57 4.05
CA PHE A 64 1.17 -18.48 3.33
C PHE A 64 2.10 -19.56 3.83
N GLN A 65 2.76 -20.30 2.93
CA GLN A 65 3.76 -21.29 3.29
C GLN A 65 5.02 -21.08 2.46
N ILE A 66 6.18 -21.05 3.12
CA ILE A 66 7.49 -21.00 2.45
C ILE A 66 8.34 -22.18 2.90
N ARG A 67 9.18 -22.68 1.99
CA ARG A 67 10.07 -23.79 2.32
C ARG A 67 11.24 -23.29 3.16
N CYS A 68 11.54 -23.99 4.25
CA CYS A 68 12.70 -23.73 5.09
C CYS A 68 13.29 -25.06 5.54
N ASP A 69 14.52 -25.35 5.12
CA ASP A 69 15.16 -26.64 5.43
C ASP A 69 15.73 -26.69 6.87
N ASN A 70 16.01 -25.52 7.49
CA ASN A 70 16.45 -25.40 8.89
C ASN A 70 15.38 -24.74 9.74
N ASN A 71 14.69 -25.53 10.59
CA ASN A 71 13.54 -25.13 11.41
C ASN A 71 13.82 -24.11 12.55
N THR A 72 14.99 -23.48 12.60
CA THR A 72 15.48 -22.77 13.79
C THR A 72 15.79 -21.30 13.59
N GLU A 73 15.59 -20.74 12.40
CA GLU A 73 15.50 -19.28 12.27
C GLU A 73 14.06 -18.87 12.54
N ASP A 74 13.75 -18.61 13.81
CA ASP A 74 12.54 -17.85 14.15
C ASP A 74 12.46 -16.64 13.22
N MET A 75 11.31 -16.44 12.60
CA MET A 75 11.05 -15.33 11.69
C MET A 75 11.18 -14.00 12.46
N LYS A 76 12.42 -13.51 12.63
CA LYS A 76 12.73 -12.30 13.42
C LYS A 76 12.37 -11.00 12.70
N TYR A 77 11.97 -11.11 11.42
CA TYR A 77 11.50 -9.96 10.67
C TYR A 77 10.16 -9.48 11.21
N LYS A 78 10.02 -8.18 11.42
CA LYS A 78 8.77 -7.56 11.83
C LYS A 78 8.51 -6.37 10.90
N PHE A 79 7.27 -6.22 10.47
CA PHE A 79 6.85 -5.00 9.79
C PHE A 79 6.68 -3.88 10.82
N GLN A 80 6.97 -2.64 10.41
CA GLN A 80 7.00 -1.49 11.33
C GLN A 80 5.61 -1.02 11.74
N HIS A 81 4.63 -1.14 10.86
CA HIS A 81 3.27 -0.65 11.06
C HIS A 81 2.31 -1.81 11.32
N GLY A 82 1.29 -1.61 12.17
CA GLY A 82 0.24 -2.59 12.46
C GLY A 82 -0.77 -2.76 11.31
N ASP A 83 -0.29 -2.78 10.07
CA ASP A 83 -1.08 -2.87 8.85
C ASP A 83 -1.36 -4.34 8.44
N HIS A 84 -1.80 -4.55 7.19
CA HIS A 84 -2.08 -5.87 6.66
C HIS A 84 -0.86 -6.80 6.60
N LEU A 85 0.36 -6.26 6.45
CA LEU A 85 1.58 -7.07 6.35
C LEU A 85 1.92 -7.75 7.68
N VAL A 86 1.62 -7.12 8.81
CA VAL A 86 1.71 -7.79 10.13
C VAL A 86 0.75 -8.97 10.21
N LYS A 87 -0.48 -8.82 9.68
CA LYS A 87 -1.45 -9.93 9.64
C LYS A 87 -1.00 -11.05 8.71
N TRP A 88 -0.47 -10.72 7.53
CA TRP A 88 0.06 -11.70 6.58
C TRP A 88 1.28 -12.43 7.13
N MET A 89 2.17 -11.72 7.83
CA MET A 89 3.30 -12.29 8.54
C MET A 89 2.84 -13.30 9.61
N ALA A 90 1.78 -13.00 10.36
CA ALA A 90 1.19 -13.93 11.33
C ALA A 90 0.52 -15.15 10.67
N ALA A 91 0.07 -15.01 9.42
CA ALA A 91 -0.52 -16.09 8.63
C ALA A 91 0.53 -16.98 7.92
N LEU A 92 1.81 -16.58 7.92
CA LEU A 92 2.89 -17.30 7.29
C LEU A 92 3.42 -18.45 8.15
N LYS A 93 3.64 -19.60 7.51
CA LYS A 93 4.18 -20.81 8.13
C LYS A 93 5.40 -21.32 7.37
N LEU A 94 6.44 -21.69 8.11
CA LEU A 94 7.61 -22.37 7.55
C LEU A 94 7.31 -23.86 7.43
N VAL A 95 7.62 -24.44 6.27
CA VAL A 95 7.41 -25.87 5.99
C VAL A 95 8.67 -26.53 5.44
N SER A 96 8.90 -27.79 5.80
CA SER A 96 10.07 -28.53 5.29
C SER A 96 9.80 -29.14 3.90
N LYS A 97 8.53 -29.38 3.56
CA LYS A 97 8.09 -29.92 2.27
C LYS A 97 6.83 -29.21 1.82
N MET A 98 6.75 -28.89 0.52
CA MET A 98 5.55 -28.33 -0.08
C MET A 98 4.56 -29.44 -0.45
N PRO A 99 3.24 -29.25 -0.20
CA PRO A 99 2.20 -30.12 -0.74
C PRO A 99 2.11 -29.99 -2.27
N GLU A 100 1.33 -30.86 -2.91
CA GLU A 100 0.99 -30.76 -4.34
C GLU A 100 0.28 -29.43 -4.63
N HIS A 101 0.61 -28.81 -5.74
CA HIS A 101 0.18 -27.46 -6.06
C HIS A 101 0.15 -27.20 -7.56
N GLN A 102 -0.65 -26.22 -7.96
CA GLN A 102 -0.53 -25.60 -9.26
C GLN A 102 0.51 -24.47 -9.21
N GLU A 103 1.38 -24.38 -10.21
CA GLU A 103 2.42 -23.35 -10.26
C GLU A 103 1.98 -22.11 -11.07
N VAL A 104 2.30 -20.93 -10.54
CA VAL A 104 2.22 -19.63 -11.22
C VAL A 104 3.64 -19.13 -11.42
N ASP A 105 4.11 -19.18 -12.67
CA ASP A 105 5.44 -18.70 -13.06
C ASP A 105 5.54 -17.18 -13.09
N LYS A 106 4.44 -16.50 -13.43
CA LYS A 106 4.41 -15.04 -13.60
C LYS A 106 4.57 -14.34 -12.25
N ILE A 107 5.41 -13.32 -12.20
CA ILE A 107 5.61 -12.50 -10.99
C ILE A 107 4.25 -11.94 -10.57
N THR A 108 3.87 -12.16 -9.33
CA THR A 108 2.60 -11.68 -8.78
C THR A 108 2.87 -10.71 -7.63
N MET A 109 2.09 -9.64 -7.55
CA MET A 109 2.10 -8.73 -6.41
C MET A 109 0.79 -8.87 -5.64
N ALA A 110 0.89 -9.18 -4.35
CA ALA A 110 -0.22 -9.17 -3.42
C ALA A 110 -0.53 -7.73 -3.01
N VAL A 111 -1.81 -7.37 -3.08
CA VAL A 111 -2.32 -6.03 -2.73
C VAL A 111 -3.56 -6.19 -1.84
N THR A 112 -3.63 -5.45 -0.74
CA THR A 112 -4.90 -5.20 -0.04
C THR A 112 -5.39 -3.81 -0.43
N ARG A 113 -6.58 -3.73 -1.03
CA ARG A 113 -7.27 -2.46 -1.25
C ARG A 113 -8.03 -2.15 0.03
N TYR A 114 -7.79 -0.99 0.65
CA TYR A 114 -8.50 -0.60 1.88
C TYR A 114 -9.80 0.14 1.58
N GLU A 115 -9.83 0.91 0.51
CA GLU A 115 -10.93 1.80 0.15
C GLU A 115 -11.13 1.73 -1.38
N TYR A 116 -11.56 0.57 -1.86
CA TYR A 116 -11.62 0.21 -3.28
C TYR A 116 -12.56 1.10 -4.13
N ALA A 117 -13.58 1.69 -3.49
CA ALA A 117 -14.52 2.60 -4.12
C ALA A 117 -14.05 4.06 -4.14
N ASN A 118 -12.99 4.39 -3.39
CA ASN A 118 -12.47 5.74 -3.27
C ASN A 118 -11.39 6.00 -4.33
N VAL A 119 -11.62 7.00 -5.18
CA VAL A 119 -10.71 7.32 -6.30
C VAL A 119 -9.28 7.62 -5.85
N TYR A 120 -9.08 8.32 -4.72
CA TYR A 120 -7.73 8.59 -4.22
C TYR A 120 -7.02 7.32 -3.81
N HIS A 121 -7.66 6.50 -2.99
CA HIS A 121 -7.05 5.26 -2.50
C HIS A 121 -6.74 4.30 -3.66
N THR A 122 -7.67 4.15 -4.59
CA THR A 122 -7.45 3.34 -5.79
C THR A 122 -6.30 3.87 -6.66
N MET A 123 -6.19 5.19 -6.85
CA MET A 123 -5.05 5.78 -7.57
C MET A 123 -3.72 5.57 -6.82
N THR A 124 -3.72 5.73 -5.49
CA THR A 124 -2.51 5.45 -4.69
C THR A 124 -2.12 3.98 -4.74
N ASP A 125 -3.09 3.07 -4.78
CA ASP A 125 -2.82 1.64 -4.89
C ASP A 125 -2.12 1.30 -6.22
N TRP A 126 -2.56 1.89 -7.33
CA TRP A 126 -1.88 1.75 -8.64
C TRP A 126 -0.48 2.33 -8.63
N TYR A 127 -0.31 3.52 -8.04
CA TYR A 127 0.98 4.18 -7.98
C TYR A 127 1.97 3.40 -7.12
N ASN A 128 1.55 2.92 -5.95
CA ASN A 128 2.37 2.08 -5.07
C ASN A 128 2.73 0.76 -5.75
N ALA A 129 1.77 0.11 -6.41
CA ALA A 129 2.05 -1.10 -7.18
C ALA A 129 3.06 -0.84 -8.31
N PHE A 130 2.91 0.26 -9.05
CA PHE A 130 3.87 0.66 -10.08
C PHE A 130 5.28 0.91 -9.51
N LEU A 131 5.38 1.69 -8.42
CA LEU A 131 6.66 1.96 -7.74
C LEU A 131 7.31 0.68 -7.24
N MET A 132 6.53 -0.27 -6.72
CA MET A 132 7.07 -1.54 -6.26
C MET A 132 7.60 -2.40 -7.40
N LEU A 133 6.90 -2.46 -8.54
CA LEU A 133 7.43 -3.16 -9.71
C LEU A 133 8.70 -2.48 -10.23
N LEU A 134 8.73 -1.14 -10.25
CA LEU A 134 9.93 -0.38 -10.62
C LEU A 134 11.10 -0.70 -9.69
N PHE A 135 10.86 -0.76 -8.37
CA PHE A 135 11.87 -1.12 -7.37
C PHE A 135 12.49 -2.49 -7.64
N PHE A 136 11.68 -3.49 -8.01
CA PHE A 136 12.14 -4.84 -8.35
C PHE A 136 12.56 -5.00 -9.81
N ASN A 137 12.62 -3.91 -10.59
CA ASN A 137 12.95 -3.91 -12.01
C ASN A 137 12.03 -4.84 -12.85
N VAL A 138 10.74 -4.85 -12.52
CA VAL A 138 9.69 -5.60 -13.21
C VAL A 138 8.83 -4.65 -14.03
N LYS A 139 8.54 -5.02 -15.29
CA LYS A 139 7.63 -4.23 -16.15
C LYS A 139 6.19 -4.47 -15.72
N SER A 140 5.39 -3.42 -15.56
CA SER A 140 4.03 -3.51 -15.01
C SER A 140 3.14 -4.54 -15.72
N PHE A 141 3.10 -4.52 -17.05
CA PHE A 141 2.31 -5.44 -17.88
C PHE A 141 2.77 -6.91 -17.81
N THR A 142 3.94 -7.19 -17.23
CA THR A 142 4.46 -8.56 -17.06
C THR A 142 4.17 -9.15 -15.68
N ALA A 143 3.65 -8.35 -14.73
CA ALA A 143 3.28 -8.81 -13.41
C ALA A 143 1.76 -8.93 -13.26
N ASN A 144 1.29 -9.94 -12.54
CA ASN A 144 -0.11 -10.05 -12.13
C ASN A 144 -0.31 -9.38 -10.76
N ILE A 145 -1.52 -8.92 -10.51
CA ILE A 145 -1.96 -8.44 -9.20
C ILE A 145 -2.84 -9.51 -8.56
N LEU A 146 -2.66 -9.76 -7.27
CA LEU A 146 -3.51 -10.64 -6.49
C LEU A 146 -4.08 -9.84 -5.33
N PHE A 147 -5.39 -9.58 -5.35
CA PHE A 147 -6.07 -8.94 -4.24
C PHE A 147 -6.21 -9.91 -3.08
N ILE A 148 -5.68 -9.55 -1.91
CA ILE A 148 -5.84 -10.28 -0.64
C ILE A 148 -6.86 -9.55 0.24
N ASP A 149 -7.95 -9.14 -0.40
CA ASP A 149 -9.14 -8.59 0.21
C ASP A 149 -10.36 -9.32 -0.38
N SER A 150 -11.52 -9.12 0.24
CA SER A 150 -12.80 -9.66 -0.20
C SER A 150 -13.74 -8.55 -0.67
N HIS A 151 -13.18 -7.44 -1.17
CA HIS A 151 -14.02 -6.35 -1.64
C HIS A 151 -14.79 -6.76 -2.89
N PRO A 152 -16.02 -6.24 -3.06
CA PRO A 152 -16.78 -6.37 -4.29
C PRO A 152 -16.01 -5.80 -5.49
N GLN A 153 -16.52 -6.04 -6.69
CA GLN A 153 -15.97 -5.43 -7.89
C GLN A 153 -16.06 -3.90 -7.81
N GLY A 154 -14.92 -3.23 -7.91
CA GLY A 154 -14.82 -1.77 -7.93
C GLY A 154 -15.07 -1.20 -9.32
N GLY A 155 -15.62 0.01 -9.39
CA GLY A 155 -15.86 0.71 -10.67
C GLY A 155 -14.59 1.04 -11.47
N LEU A 156 -13.42 0.95 -10.83
CA LEU A 156 -12.12 1.21 -11.43
C LEU A 156 -11.28 -0.06 -11.63
N ASP A 157 -11.84 -1.25 -11.38
CA ASP A 157 -11.06 -2.49 -11.39
C ASP A 157 -10.51 -2.84 -12.79
N SER A 158 -11.19 -2.42 -13.86
CA SER A 158 -10.73 -2.62 -15.24
C SER A 158 -9.36 -2.00 -15.51
N ILE A 159 -9.01 -0.91 -14.82
CA ILE A 159 -7.73 -0.20 -15.01
C ILE A 159 -6.55 -1.06 -14.57
N TRP A 160 -6.73 -1.98 -13.59
CA TRP A 160 -5.67 -2.92 -13.22
C TRP A 160 -5.27 -3.82 -14.40
N THR A 161 -6.20 -4.21 -15.27
CA THR A 161 -5.88 -4.98 -16.49
C THR A 161 -5.26 -4.12 -17.59
N THR A 162 -5.45 -2.80 -17.56
CA THR A 162 -4.81 -1.87 -18.48
C THR A 162 -3.35 -1.59 -18.07
N LEU A 163 -3.10 -1.44 -16.77
CA LEU A 163 -1.78 -1.06 -16.24
C LEU A 163 -0.86 -2.26 -15.99
N PHE A 164 -1.43 -3.43 -15.67
CA PHE A 164 -0.70 -4.63 -15.27
C PHE A 164 -1.10 -5.84 -16.11
N GLY A 165 -0.41 -6.95 -15.91
CA GLY A 165 -0.60 -8.16 -16.69
C GLY A 165 -1.91 -8.93 -16.42
N GLY A 166 -2.74 -8.45 -15.50
CA GLY A 166 -3.99 -9.06 -15.05
C GLY A 166 -4.15 -8.94 -13.53
N TYR A 167 -5.35 -9.19 -13.02
CA TYR A 167 -5.61 -9.32 -11.59
C TYR A 167 -6.47 -10.54 -11.28
N GLY A 168 -6.45 -10.97 -10.02
CA GLY A 168 -7.38 -11.96 -9.47
C GLY A 168 -7.55 -11.76 -7.96
N HIS A 169 -8.49 -12.51 -7.36
CA HIS A 169 -8.79 -12.44 -5.94
C HIS A 169 -8.34 -13.72 -5.23
N ALA A 170 -7.62 -13.56 -4.11
CA ALA A 170 -7.21 -14.67 -3.27
C ALA A 170 -8.39 -15.48 -2.72
N GLY A 171 -9.53 -14.83 -2.46
CA GLY A 171 -10.74 -15.48 -1.96
C GLY A 171 -11.40 -16.41 -2.98
N GLN A 172 -11.04 -16.32 -4.27
CA GLN A 172 -11.54 -17.19 -5.34
C GLN A 172 -10.66 -18.45 -5.52
N LEU A 173 -9.54 -18.57 -4.83
CA LEU A 173 -8.70 -19.77 -4.89
C LEU A 173 -9.43 -20.94 -4.22
N THR A 174 -9.58 -22.05 -4.94
CA THR A 174 -10.24 -23.27 -4.43
C THR A 174 -9.26 -24.40 -4.07
N LYS A 175 -8.01 -24.28 -4.53
CA LYS A 175 -6.93 -25.25 -4.31
C LYS A 175 -5.64 -24.51 -3.94
N PRO A 176 -4.68 -25.19 -3.28
CA PRO A 176 -3.37 -24.62 -3.03
C PRO A 176 -2.67 -24.17 -4.32
N GLN A 177 -2.23 -22.91 -4.34
CA GLN A 177 -1.58 -22.28 -5.48
C GLN A 177 -0.18 -21.85 -5.10
N TYR A 178 0.81 -22.29 -5.88
CA TYR A 178 2.21 -21.96 -5.68
C TYR A 178 2.62 -20.82 -6.60
N PHE A 179 3.25 -19.81 -6.02
CA PHE A 179 3.76 -18.64 -6.72
C PHE A 179 5.29 -18.66 -6.67
N LYS A 180 5.91 -18.65 -7.85
CA LYS A 180 7.36 -18.60 -7.96
C LYS A 180 7.94 -17.33 -7.33
N THR A 181 7.27 -16.20 -7.56
CA THR A 181 7.58 -14.91 -6.94
C THR A 181 6.29 -14.21 -6.52
N LEU A 182 6.20 -13.85 -5.24
CA LEU A 182 5.11 -13.03 -4.70
C LEU A 182 5.69 -11.80 -4.00
N ILE A 183 5.33 -10.61 -4.46
CA ILE A 183 5.69 -9.35 -3.81
C ILE A 183 4.57 -9.00 -2.83
N TRP A 184 4.93 -8.76 -1.57
CA TRP A 184 4.03 -8.19 -0.57
C TRP A 184 4.21 -6.68 -0.56
N ASN A 185 3.23 -5.96 -1.09
CA ASN A 185 3.28 -4.51 -1.20
C ASN A 185 2.84 -3.83 0.10
N ILE A 186 3.44 -2.68 0.42
CA ILE A 186 2.88 -1.75 1.39
C ILE A 186 1.77 -0.93 0.72
N GLN A 187 0.64 -0.83 1.40
CA GLN A 187 -0.49 0.00 0.98
C GLN A 187 -1.00 0.75 2.19
N GLY A 188 -1.09 2.08 2.06
CA GLY A 188 -1.48 2.97 3.15
C GLY A 188 -0.70 4.28 3.08
N THR A 189 -1.40 5.37 2.79
CA THR A 189 -0.88 6.72 2.97
C THR A 189 -1.99 7.60 3.52
N ASP A 190 -1.68 8.33 4.59
CA ASP A 190 -2.59 9.28 5.23
C ASP A 190 -2.15 10.72 4.95
N ILE A 191 -1.09 10.94 4.19
CA ILE A 191 -0.56 12.28 3.93
C ILE A 191 -0.35 12.46 2.43
N LEU A 192 -1.08 13.40 1.84
CA LEU A 192 -0.82 13.88 0.49
C LEU A 192 0.17 15.03 0.55
N VAL A 193 1.29 14.90 -0.15
CA VAL A 193 2.30 15.95 -0.29
C VAL A 193 2.44 16.32 -1.75
N GLY A 194 2.43 17.61 -2.07
CA GLY A 194 2.68 18.03 -3.45
C GLY A 194 2.92 19.52 -3.61
N MET A 195 3.52 19.87 -4.74
CA MET A 195 3.57 21.24 -5.22
C MET A 195 2.16 21.75 -5.50
N HIS A 196 1.94 23.05 -5.28
CA HIS A 196 0.71 23.74 -5.63
C HIS A 196 0.35 23.44 -7.08
N GLY A 197 -0.81 22.82 -7.28
CA GLY A 197 -1.24 22.37 -8.60
C GLY A 197 -2.44 21.44 -8.51
N ALA A 198 -3.09 21.21 -9.66
CA ALA A 198 -4.35 20.47 -9.75
C ALA A 198 -4.30 19.06 -9.13
N GLY A 199 -3.12 18.43 -9.02
CA GLY A 199 -2.97 17.13 -8.36
C GLY A 199 -3.41 17.13 -6.89
N LEU A 200 -3.33 18.27 -6.18
CA LEU A 200 -3.78 18.38 -4.80
C LEU A 200 -5.32 18.36 -4.65
N THR A 201 -6.08 18.40 -5.75
CA THR A 201 -7.54 18.21 -5.72
C THR A 201 -7.91 16.81 -5.23
N LEU A 202 -6.99 15.84 -5.30
CA LEU A 202 -7.15 14.51 -4.69
C LEU A 202 -7.43 14.56 -3.18
N ALA A 203 -7.14 15.69 -2.51
CA ALA A 203 -7.55 15.93 -1.13
C ALA A 203 -9.07 15.83 -0.92
N LEU A 204 -9.89 15.98 -1.96
CA LEU A 204 -11.34 15.75 -1.92
C LEU A 204 -11.73 14.31 -1.60
N PHE A 205 -10.81 13.37 -1.74
CA PHE A 205 -11.06 11.94 -1.53
C PHE A 205 -10.26 11.37 -0.35
N LEU A 206 -9.36 12.15 0.25
CA LEU A 206 -8.62 11.74 1.46
C LEU A 206 -9.56 11.37 2.62
N PRO A 207 -9.18 10.44 3.52
CA PRO A 207 -9.97 10.12 4.70
C PRO A 207 -9.90 11.27 5.74
N LYS A 208 -10.89 11.37 6.63
CA LYS A 208 -11.03 12.53 7.54
C LYS A 208 -9.86 12.71 8.52
N HIS A 209 -9.06 11.67 8.76
CA HIS A 209 -7.87 11.74 9.62
C HIS A 209 -6.59 12.15 8.88
N ALA A 210 -6.66 12.30 7.55
CA ALA A 210 -5.48 12.56 6.72
C ALA A 210 -4.94 13.99 6.81
N GLY A 211 -3.72 14.15 6.30
CA GLY A 211 -3.00 15.41 6.18
C GLY A 211 -2.77 15.81 4.72
N LEU A 212 -2.79 17.12 4.47
CA LEU A 212 -2.38 17.74 3.21
C LEU A 212 -1.18 18.67 3.46
N ILE A 213 -0.08 18.41 2.78
CA ILE A 213 1.09 19.27 2.74
C ILE A 213 1.16 19.91 1.35
N GLU A 214 1.00 21.23 1.31
CA GLU A 214 1.06 22.01 0.08
C GLU A 214 2.37 22.80 -0.02
N LEU A 215 3.10 22.62 -1.11
CA LEU A 215 4.41 23.22 -1.34
C LEU A 215 4.31 24.29 -2.44
N TYR A 216 4.81 25.49 -2.17
CA TYR A 216 4.79 26.60 -3.12
C TYR A 216 6.20 26.96 -3.58
N PRO A 217 6.40 27.18 -4.89
CA PRO A 217 7.59 27.88 -5.34
C PRO A 217 7.49 29.35 -4.93
N LYS A 218 8.62 30.06 -4.93
CA LYS A 218 8.63 31.48 -4.55
C LYS A 218 7.79 32.37 -5.47
N TYR A 219 7.83 32.08 -6.77
CA TYR A 219 7.18 32.88 -7.81
C TYR A 219 5.67 32.66 -7.90
N TRP A 220 5.07 31.85 -7.01
CA TRP A 220 3.63 31.62 -6.97
C TRP A 220 3.04 32.12 -5.65
N SER A 221 1.89 32.81 -5.71
CA SER A 221 1.27 33.36 -4.51
C SER A 221 0.66 32.27 -3.62
N VAL A 222 0.92 32.39 -2.31
CA VAL A 222 0.30 31.59 -1.24
C VAL A 222 -1.11 32.05 -0.88
N ASP A 223 -1.60 33.15 -1.46
CA ASP A 223 -2.97 33.64 -1.25
C ASP A 223 -4.02 32.73 -1.93
N ASN A 224 -3.57 31.78 -2.76
CA ASN A 224 -4.42 30.78 -3.37
C ASN A 224 -4.95 29.79 -2.33
N VAL A 225 -6.17 30.04 -1.83
CA VAL A 225 -6.78 29.27 -0.73
C VAL A 225 -7.50 27.98 -1.16
N HIS A 226 -7.45 27.58 -2.44
CA HIS A 226 -8.26 26.47 -2.96
C HIS A 226 -8.07 25.16 -2.19
N PHE A 227 -6.83 24.73 -2.01
CA PHE A 227 -6.54 23.45 -1.36
C PHE A 227 -6.68 23.53 0.16
N LYS A 228 -6.39 24.69 0.76
CA LYS A 228 -6.74 24.99 2.16
C LYS A 228 -8.25 24.92 2.40
N ALA A 229 -9.06 25.40 1.45
CA ALA A 229 -10.52 25.30 1.53
C ALA A 229 -10.98 23.84 1.41
N ILE A 230 -10.43 23.07 0.46
CA ILE A 230 -10.69 21.62 0.33
C ILE A 230 -10.35 20.89 1.63
N ALA A 231 -9.16 21.14 2.20
CA ALA A 231 -8.73 20.54 3.45
C ALA A 231 -9.71 20.87 4.59
N ARG A 232 -10.17 22.12 4.70
CA ARG A 232 -11.21 22.52 5.66
C ARG A 232 -12.52 21.78 5.43
N TRP A 233 -13.02 21.70 4.19
CA TRP A 233 -14.27 21.01 3.86
C TRP A 233 -14.23 19.52 4.17
N ARG A 234 -13.07 18.89 4.00
CA ARG A 234 -12.84 17.47 4.28
C ARG A 234 -12.35 17.19 5.70
N ASN A 235 -12.23 18.23 6.53
CA ASN A 235 -11.72 18.17 7.90
C ASN A 235 -10.31 17.54 8.01
N LEU A 236 -9.43 17.88 7.08
CA LEU A 236 -8.05 17.39 7.02
C LEU A 236 -7.11 18.30 7.81
N GLN A 237 -6.02 17.72 8.32
CA GLN A 237 -4.88 18.53 8.74
C GLN A 237 -4.24 19.18 7.51
N TYR A 238 -3.87 20.45 7.62
CA TYR A 238 -3.29 21.19 6.49
C TYR A 238 -2.07 21.99 6.96
N THR A 239 -0.99 21.86 6.22
CA THR A 239 0.17 22.74 6.34
C THR A 239 0.67 23.13 4.96
N GLN A 240 1.30 24.29 4.88
CA GLN A 240 1.93 24.76 3.66
C GLN A 240 3.36 25.19 3.92
N TRP A 241 4.17 25.18 2.87
CA TRP A 241 5.51 25.74 2.86
C TRP A 241 5.74 26.49 1.55
N GLN A 242 6.45 27.61 1.61
CA GLN A 242 6.88 28.34 0.42
C GLN A 242 8.40 28.47 0.43
N ASN A 243 9.01 28.25 -0.73
CA ASN A 243 10.43 28.56 -0.89
C ASN A 243 10.67 30.06 -0.80
N MET A 244 11.56 30.47 0.11
CA MET A 244 11.96 31.87 0.27
C MET A 244 13.35 32.16 -0.31
N ASP A 245 14.13 31.12 -0.63
CA ASP A 245 15.49 31.25 -1.16
C ASP A 245 15.50 31.26 -2.70
N ASN A 246 15.88 32.40 -3.27
CA ASN A 246 16.01 32.58 -4.73
C ASN A 246 17.04 31.63 -5.34
N LYS A 247 18.04 31.17 -4.57
CA LYS A 247 19.09 30.28 -5.07
C LYS A 247 18.58 28.86 -5.31
N MET A 248 17.41 28.53 -4.76
CA MET A 248 16.76 27.23 -4.92
C MET A 248 15.65 27.25 -5.97
N GLU A 249 15.49 28.37 -6.68
CA GLU A 249 14.65 28.50 -7.87
C GLU A 249 15.52 28.49 -9.13
N PHE A 250 15.18 27.63 -10.08
CA PHE A 250 15.95 27.41 -11.30
C PHE A 250 15.07 27.68 -12.54
N PRO A 251 15.67 27.80 -13.73
CA PRO A 251 14.92 27.90 -14.99
C PRO A 251 13.90 26.77 -15.18
N ASP A 252 12.93 26.98 -16.07
CA ASP A 252 11.88 26.02 -16.43
C ASP A 252 10.99 25.58 -15.25
N TYR A 253 10.72 26.50 -14.32
CA TYR A 253 9.84 26.27 -13.16
C TYR A 253 10.30 25.14 -12.24
N PHE A 254 11.63 24.95 -12.14
CA PHE A 254 12.22 23.96 -11.26
C PHE A 254 12.56 24.56 -9.90
N THR A 255 11.91 24.06 -8.85
CA THR A 255 12.19 24.43 -7.45
C THR A 255 12.88 23.27 -6.74
N TYR A 256 14.04 23.53 -6.14
CA TYR A 256 14.69 22.56 -5.26
C TYR A 256 14.13 22.65 -3.85
N ILE A 257 13.71 21.51 -3.30
CA ILE A 257 13.24 21.40 -1.92
C ILE A 257 14.17 20.47 -1.16
N ALA A 258 14.82 21.00 -0.13
CA ALA A 258 15.72 20.21 0.70
C ALA A 258 14.95 19.10 1.45
N PRO A 259 15.48 17.86 1.55
CA PRO A 259 14.81 16.78 2.27
C PRO A 259 14.43 17.10 3.71
N SER A 260 15.22 17.94 4.41
CA SER A 260 14.94 18.39 5.77
C SER A 260 13.65 19.20 5.89
N VAL A 261 13.29 19.96 4.86
CA VAL A 261 12.00 20.70 4.81
C VAL A 261 10.85 19.71 4.84
N ILE A 262 10.89 18.68 3.99
CA ILE A 262 9.85 17.65 3.93
C ILE A 262 9.77 16.86 5.24
N GLN A 263 10.91 16.47 5.82
CA GLN A 263 10.94 15.76 7.11
C GLN A 263 10.30 16.57 8.24
N ASN A 264 10.56 17.89 8.30
CA ASN A 264 9.96 18.77 9.29
C ASN A 264 8.45 18.93 9.08
N LEU A 265 8.00 19.13 7.84
CA LEU A 265 6.57 19.25 7.52
C LEU A 265 5.81 17.96 7.86
N LEU A 266 6.39 16.80 7.53
CA LEU A 266 5.84 15.49 7.88
C LEU A 266 5.76 15.31 9.39
N SER A 267 6.85 15.58 10.13
CA SER A 267 6.86 15.45 11.59
C SER A 267 5.79 16.33 12.25
N ASN A 268 5.63 17.57 11.77
CA ASN A 268 4.63 18.50 12.27
C ASN A 268 3.21 18.01 11.99
N ILE A 269 2.89 17.62 10.74
CA ILE A 269 1.53 17.21 10.40
C ILE A 269 1.15 15.88 11.06
N ILE A 270 2.08 14.92 11.17
CA ILE A 270 1.88 13.68 11.93
C ILE A 270 1.57 14.01 13.39
N GLY A 271 2.31 14.94 13.99
CA GLY A 271 2.05 15.44 15.35
C GLY A 271 0.69 16.11 15.52
N LEU A 272 0.08 16.64 14.46
CA LEU A 272 -1.29 17.17 14.47
C LEU A 272 -2.33 16.05 14.29
N MET A 273 -2.08 15.12 13.38
CA MET A 273 -2.97 13.99 13.07
C MET A 273 -3.11 13.01 14.24
N CYS A 274 -2.02 12.74 14.95
CA CYS A 274 -1.95 11.71 15.99
C CYS A 274 -2.15 12.24 17.43
N LYS A 275 -2.71 13.44 17.62
CA LYS A 275 -3.00 13.95 18.97
C LYS A 275 -4.10 13.09 19.63
N PRO A 276 -3.93 12.68 20.90
CA PRO A 276 -4.99 11.97 21.62
C PRO A 276 -6.22 12.86 21.71
N ASN A 277 -7.36 12.37 21.21
CA ASN A 277 -8.62 13.09 21.27
C ASN A 277 -9.12 13.11 22.72
N LYS A 278 -9.15 14.28 23.37
CA LYS A 278 -9.72 14.44 24.72
C LYS A 278 -11.25 14.32 24.77
N ASP A 279 -11.91 14.29 23.62
CA ASP A 279 -13.38 14.40 23.50
C ASP A 279 -14.10 13.08 23.14
N LYS A 280 -13.48 11.91 23.34
CA LYS A 280 -14.16 10.60 23.19
C LYS A 280 -14.66 9.98 24.51
N GLU A 281 -14.70 10.73 25.60
CA GLU A 281 -15.28 10.33 26.90
C GLU A 281 -16.62 11.04 27.22
N ARG A 282 -17.44 11.37 26.22
CA ARG A 282 -18.81 11.83 26.45
C ARG A 282 -19.82 11.06 25.64
#